data_AF-A0A803MSE0-F1
#
_entry.id   AF-A0A803MSE0-F1
#
_cell.length_a   1.000
_cell.length_b   1.000
_cell.length_c   1.000
_cell.angle_alpha   90.00
_cell.angle_beta   90.00
_cell.angle_gamma   90.00
#
_symmetry.space_group_name_H-M   'P 1'
#
loop_
_entity.id
_entity.type
_entity.pdbx_description
1 polymer ?
#
loop_
_entity_poly.entity_id
_entity_poly.type
_entity_poly.pdbx_seq_one_letter_code
_entity_poly.pdbx_strand_id
1 'polypeptide(L)'
;MLAPEDGSADLIRALNNRLVALAFHIREYYWVDMKKLNEIYRYKTEEYSYDAVNKFNIYPDQISPWLVEWMPGKGGYLIGNLQPAHMDFRFFSLGNLWSVVSGLATKDQSHAILDLIEAKWADLVADMPLKICYPALEGQEWQIITGCDPKNTYDSYPAYALPWSYHNAGSWPTLLWQLTVACIKMNRPEIAVKAVHIAEKRLSQDKWPEYYDTKRARFIGKQARLFQTWSIAGYLVAKLLLANPNAAQMLISAEDSELVNAFSCIIGANPRRKRGQKSLKKTFIV
;
A
#
# COMPACT_ATOMS: atom_id res chain seq x y z
N MET A 1 13.03 22.38 10.76
CA MET A 1 14.35 21.79 10.45
C MET A 1 15.22 22.05 11.67
N LEU A 2 15.79 21.00 12.29
CA LEU A 2 16.57 21.15 13.52
C LEU A 2 17.87 21.91 13.18
N ALA A 3 18.14 23.00 13.87
CA ALA A 3 19.37 23.77 13.68
C ALA A 3 20.56 23.00 14.28
N PRO A 4 21.72 22.96 13.60
CA PRO A 4 22.92 22.26 14.05
C PRO A 4 23.59 22.97 15.23
N GLU A 5 22.99 22.90 16.42
CA GLU A 5 23.63 23.25 17.70
C GLU A 5 23.93 21.96 18.48
N ASP A 6 24.85 21.94 19.45
CA ASP A 6 25.44 20.70 20.02
C ASP A 6 24.44 19.68 20.61
N GLY A 7 23.21 20.07 20.95
CA GLY A 7 22.12 19.15 21.33
C GLY A 7 21.34 18.51 20.17
N SER A 8 21.54 19.00 18.94
CA SER A 8 20.83 18.59 17.72
C SER A 8 21.53 17.46 16.96
N ALA A 9 22.84 17.26 17.15
CA ALA A 9 23.63 16.27 16.41
C ALA A 9 23.19 14.84 16.75
N ASP A 10 22.93 14.55 18.02
CA ASP A 10 22.43 13.25 18.47
C ASP A 10 21.02 12.97 17.93
N LEU A 11 20.16 14.00 17.84
CA LEU A 11 18.82 13.89 17.25
C LEU A 11 18.89 13.64 15.74
N ILE A 12 19.75 14.35 15.02
CA ILE A 12 19.98 14.13 13.58
C ILE A 12 20.50 12.71 13.34
N ARG A 13 21.47 12.23 14.14
CA ARG A 13 21.98 10.86 14.05
C ARG A 13 20.88 9.83 14.32
N ALA A 14 20.08 10.01 15.37
CA ALA A 14 18.97 9.12 15.68
C ALA A 14 17.91 9.10 14.57
N LEU A 15 17.60 10.26 14.00
CA LEU A 15 16.69 10.40 12.86
C LEU A 15 17.20 9.63 11.64
N ASN A 16 18.45 9.86 11.24
CA ASN A 16 19.04 9.19 10.06
C ASN A 16 19.11 7.67 10.26
N ASN A 17 19.52 7.20 11.44
CA ASN A 17 19.50 5.78 11.77
C ASN A 17 18.09 5.18 11.67
N ARG A 18 17.07 5.91 12.14
CA ARG A 18 15.67 5.47 12.05
C ARG A 18 15.17 5.46 10.61
N LEU A 19 15.51 6.46 9.79
CA LEU A 19 15.12 6.50 8.38
C LEU A 19 15.67 5.28 7.62
N VAL A 20 16.94 4.94 7.83
CA VAL A 20 17.56 3.74 7.22
C VAL A 20 16.85 2.45 7.67
N ALA A 21 16.69 2.27 8.98
CA ALA A 21 16.09 1.06 9.54
C ALA A 21 14.62 0.90 9.12
N LEU A 22 13.85 1.99 9.12
CA LEU A 22 12.45 2.00 8.72
C LEU A 22 12.30 1.69 7.23
N ALA A 23 13.09 2.35 6.37
CA ALA A 23 13.05 2.09 4.94
C ALA A 23 13.37 0.63 4.63
N PHE A 24 14.39 0.06 5.26
CA PHE A 24 14.71 -1.36 5.09
C PHE A 24 13.53 -2.24 5.50
N HIS A 25 13.01 -2.00 6.71
CA HIS A 25 11.98 -2.83 7.30
C HIS A 25 10.69 -2.83 6.45
N ILE A 26 10.25 -1.66 6.00
CA ILE A 26 9.05 -1.54 5.15
C ILE A 26 9.30 -2.14 3.77
N ARG A 27 10.40 -1.80 3.10
CA ARG A 27 10.67 -2.27 1.73
C ARG A 27 10.85 -3.79 1.65
N GLU A 28 11.44 -4.41 2.68
CA GLU A 28 11.73 -5.85 2.68
C GLU A 28 10.58 -6.68 3.25
N TYR A 29 10.00 -6.26 4.38
CA TYR A 29 9.07 -7.11 5.14
C TYR A 29 7.61 -6.77 4.92
N TYR A 30 7.28 -5.55 4.50
CA TYR A 30 5.90 -5.19 4.17
C TYR A 30 5.57 -5.40 2.69
N TRP A 31 6.59 -5.45 1.82
CA TRP A 31 6.36 -5.64 0.39
C TRP A 31 5.80 -7.02 0.08
N VAL A 32 4.75 -7.06 -0.75
CA VAL A 32 4.20 -8.29 -1.28
C VAL A 32 3.89 -8.16 -2.77
N ASP A 33 4.31 -9.17 -3.51
CA ASP A 33 3.99 -9.42 -4.91
C ASP A 33 3.87 -10.94 -5.11
N MET A 34 3.57 -11.40 -6.32
CA MET A 34 3.41 -12.84 -6.58
C MET A 34 4.68 -13.65 -6.23
N LYS A 35 5.88 -13.06 -6.38
CA LYS A 35 7.13 -13.73 -6.04
C LYS A 35 7.29 -13.85 -4.52
N LYS A 36 7.00 -12.78 -3.77
CA LYS A 36 7.09 -12.79 -2.31
C LYS A 36 6.02 -13.67 -1.68
N LEU A 37 4.80 -13.73 -2.23
CA LEU A 37 3.78 -14.68 -1.79
C LEU A 37 4.25 -16.13 -1.94
N ASN A 38 4.87 -16.47 -3.06
CA ASN A 38 5.45 -17.80 -3.27
C ASN A 38 6.60 -18.11 -2.30
N GLU A 39 7.34 -17.09 -1.85
CA GLU A 39 8.36 -17.24 -0.80
C GLU A 39 7.72 -17.53 0.56
N ILE A 40 6.74 -16.71 0.97
CA ILE A 40 6.01 -16.84 2.24
C ILE A 40 5.27 -18.18 2.32
N TYR A 41 4.65 -18.60 1.22
CA TYR A 41 3.98 -19.90 1.12
C TYR A 41 4.91 -21.09 1.41
N ARG A 42 6.23 -20.90 1.24
CA ARG A 42 7.26 -21.93 1.45
C ARG A 42 8.06 -21.72 2.73
N TYR A 43 7.64 -20.81 3.60
CA TYR A 43 8.30 -20.60 4.88
C TYR A 43 8.29 -21.85 5.73
N LYS A 44 9.41 -22.08 6.42
CA LYS A 44 9.44 -23.00 7.55
C LYS A 44 9.09 -22.18 8.80
N THR A 45 8.41 -22.83 9.72
CA THR A 45 8.03 -22.24 11.02
C THR A 45 9.02 -22.66 12.10
N GLU A 46 8.96 -21.99 13.24
CA GLU A 46 9.81 -22.25 14.42
C GLU A 46 11.31 -22.13 14.12
N GLU A 47 11.68 -21.22 13.20
CA GLU A 47 13.07 -20.90 12.93
C GLU A 47 13.66 -20.06 14.08
N TYR A 48 14.68 -20.59 14.76
CA TYR A 48 15.40 -19.88 15.82
C TYR A 48 16.86 -19.65 15.42
N SER A 49 17.13 -18.55 14.70
CA SER A 49 18.49 -18.10 14.39
C SER A 49 18.51 -16.65 13.87
N TYR A 50 19.66 -15.99 13.91
CA TYR A 50 19.85 -14.69 13.24
C TYR A 50 19.77 -14.79 11.70
N ASP A 51 19.97 -15.99 11.15
CA ASP A 51 19.92 -16.29 9.72
C ASP A 51 18.53 -16.78 9.26
N ALA A 52 17.52 -16.71 10.13
CA ALA A 52 16.15 -17.12 9.83
C ALA A 52 15.59 -16.35 8.63
N VAL A 53 14.98 -17.08 7.71
CA VAL A 53 14.26 -16.51 6.57
C VAL A 53 12.91 -16.02 7.05
N ASN A 54 12.19 -16.84 7.82
CA ASN A 54 10.91 -16.49 8.40
C ASN A 54 11.08 -15.73 9.74
N LYS A 55 11.57 -14.49 9.65
CA LYS A 55 11.94 -13.68 10.82
C LYS A 55 10.81 -13.41 11.82
N PHE A 56 9.56 -13.49 11.36
CA PHE A 56 8.39 -13.18 12.17
C PHE A 56 7.58 -14.44 12.53
N ASN A 57 8.10 -15.65 12.24
CA ASN A 57 7.38 -16.91 12.43
C ASN A 57 5.97 -16.90 11.81
N ILE A 58 5.86 -16.39 10.58
CA ILE A 58 4.60 -16.37 9.84
C ILE A 58 4.25 -17.79 9.42
N TYR A 59 3.04 -18.22 9.77
CA TYR A 59 2.49 -19.49 9.31
C TYR A 59 1.98 -19.30 7.87
N PRO A 60 2.42 -20.12 6.90
CA PRO A 60 1.98 -20.03 5.50
C PRO A 60 0.46 -20.06 5.30
N ASP A 61 -0.25 -20.74 6.21
CA ASP A 61 -1.72 -20.85 6.20
C ASP A 61 -2.45 -19.51 6.40
N GLN A 62 -1.73 -18.45 6.80
CA GLN A 62 -2.28 -17.09 6.85
C GLN A 62 -2.47 -16.45 5.47
N ILE A 63 -1.86 -17.01 4.41
CA ILE A 63 -2.12 -16.57 3.05
C ILE A 63 -3.55 -17.00 2.69
N SER A 64 -4.48 -16.04 2.75
CA SER A 64 -5.88 -16.31 2.44
C SER A 64 -6.08 -16.63 0.95
N PRO A 65 -7.00 -17.55 0.59
CA PRO A 65 -7.30 -17.88 -0.81
C PRO A 65 -7.64 -16.68 -1.68
N TRP A 66 -8.33 -15.67 -1.13
CA TRP A 66 -8.67 -14.46 -1.89
C TRP A 66 -7.42 -13.76 -2.44
N LEU A 67 -6.31 -13.76 -1.68
CA LEU A 67 -5.09 -13.04 -2.05
C LEU A 67 -4.37 -13.72 -3.21
N VAL A 68 -4.36 -15.04 -3.23
CA VAL A 68 -3.74 -15.84 -4.29
C VAL A 68 -4.44 -15.59 -5.62
N GLU A 69 -5.76 -15.54 -5.62
CA GLU A 69 -6.57 -15.24 -6.81
C GLU A 69 -6.51 -13.74 -7.18
N TRP A 70 -6.39 -12.88 -6.16
CA TRP A 70 -6.42 -11.44 -6.35
C TRP A 70 -5.08 -10.83 -6.75
N MET A 71 -3.93 -11.42 -6.43
CA MET A 71 -2.63 -10.87 -6.80
C MET A 71 -2.39 -10.99 -8.33
N PRO A 72 -2.13 -9.89 -9.07
CA PRO A 72 -1.81 -9.97 -10.50
C PRO A 72 -0.40 -10.51 -10.76
N GLY A 73 -0.12 -10.96 -11.99
CA GLY A 73 1.22 -11.39 -12.39
C GLY A 73 2.25 -10.24 -12.44
N LYS A 74 1.79 -8.99 -12.64
CA LYS A 74 2.59 -7.77 -12.53
C LYS A 74 1.92 -6.82 -11.55
N GLY A 75 2.68 -6.34 -10.58
CA GLY A 75 2.21 -5.45 -9.53
C GLY A 75 2.51 -6.01 -8.14
N GLY A 76 2.30 -5.18 -7.13
CA GLY A 76 2.55 -5.50 -5.73
C GLY A 76 2.22 -4.31 -4.85
N TYR A 77 2.25 -4.51 -3.53
CA TYR A 77 1.92 -3.46 -2.56
C TYR A 77 2.59 -3.70 -1.21
N LEU A 78 2.52 -2.71 -0.34
CA LEU A 78 2.88 -2.84 1.06
C LEU A 78 1.65 -3.32 1.85
N ILE A 79 1.77 -4.46 2.53
CA ILE A 79 0.72 -5.06 3.38
C ILE A 79 0.28 -4.11 4.50
N GLY A 80 -0.89 -4.35 5.07
CA GLY A 80 -1.47 -3.49 6.09
C GLY A 80 -0.75 -3.53 7.43
N ASN A 81 -0.25 -4.69 7.83
CA ASN A 81 0.42 -4.86 9.12
C ASN A 81 1.35 -6.07 9.16
N LEU A 82 2.35 -5.99 10.04
CA LEU A 82 3.30 -7.07 10.34
C LEU A 82 3.61 -7.11 11.83
N GLN A 83 3.41 -8.27 12.44
CA GLN A 83 3.61 -8.53 13.86
C GLN A 83 4.23 -9.93 14.06
N PRO A 84 4.72 -10.26 15.27
CA PRO A 84 5.09 -11.63 15.59
C PRO A 84 3.94 -12.60 15.28
N ALA A 85 4.23 -13.60 14.47
CA ALA A 85 3.31 -14.62 13.99
C ALA A 85 2.06 -14.11 13.27
N HIS A 86 2.04 -12.86 12.76
CA HIS A 86 0.88 -12.33 12.07
C HIS A 86 1.22 -11.34 10.94
N MET A 87 0.59 -11.54 9.78
CA MET A 87 0.59 -10.60 8.65
C MET A 87 -0.84 -10.23 8.26
N ASP A 88 -1.16 -8.94 8.25
CA ASP A 88 -2.42 -8.44 7.68
C ASP A 88 -2.18 -8.10 6.20
N PHE A 89 -2.55 -9.04 5.33
CA PHE A 89 -2.37 -8.89 3.89
C PHE A 89 -3.32 -7.90 3.23
N ARG A 90 -4.24 -7.24 3.92
CA ARG A 90 -5.15 -6.27 3.26
C ARG A 90 -4.34 -5.13 2.62
N PHE A 91 -4.77 -4.71 1.45
CA PHE A 91 -4.27 -3.51 0.80
C PHE A 91 -4.85 -2.28 1.48
N PHE A 92 -4.02 -1.30 1.83
CA PHE A 92 -4.46 -0.01 2.36
C PHE A 92 -4.01 1.12 1.44
N SER A 93 -4.98 1.85 0.87
CA SER A 93 -4.71 2.85 -0.16
C SER A 93 -3.82 3.98 0.34
N LEU A 94 -4.16 4.58 1.48
CA LEU A 94 -3.45 5.77 1.98
C LEU A 94 -1.96 5.47 2.25
N GLY A 95 -1.66 4.33 2.89
CA GLY A 95 -0.30 3.91 3.17
C GLY A 95 0.52 3.65 1.90
N ASN A 96 -0.05 2.92 0.94
CA ASN A 96 0.60 2.64 -0.33
C ASN A 96 0.84 3.93 -1.14
N LEU A 97 -0.15 4.81 -1.23
CA LEU A 97 -0.01 6.10 -1.95
C LEU A 97 1.04 7.00 -1.29
N TRP A 98 1.04 7.15 0.03
CA TRP A 98 2.07 7.95 0.70
C TRP A 98 3.46 7.31 0.66
N SER A 99 3.56 5.98 0.58
CA SER A 99 4.85 5.32 0.38
C SER A 99 5.45 5.70 -0.98
N VAL A 100 4.61 5.82 -2.01
CA VAL A 100 5.01 6.35 -3.33
C VAL A 100 5.38 7.80 -3.19
N VAL A 101 4.50 8.67 -2.67
CA VAL A 101 4.70 10.12 -2.61
C VAL A 101 5.96 10.51 -1.81
N SER A 102 6.20 9.88 -0.66
CA SER A 102 7.34 10.16 0.22
C SER A 102 8.67 9.54 -0.22
N GLY A 103 8.67 8.64 -1.21
CA GLY A 103 9.90 7.93 -1.62
C GLY A 103 10.29 6.78 -0.68
N LEU A 104 9.40 6.38 0.23
CA LEU A 104 9.58 5.21 1.08
C LEU A 104 9.57 3.92 0.26
N ALA A 105 8.64 3.77 -0.68
CA ALA A 105 8.69 2.70 -1.68
C ALA A 105 9.81 3.00 -2.69
N THR A 106 10.52 1.97 -3.15
CA THR A 106 11.48 2.13 -4.25
C THR A 106 10.76 2.58 -5.52
N LYS A 107 11.50 3.09 -6.51
CA LYS A 107 10.94 3.38 -7.84
C LYS A 107 10.16 2.18 -8.44
N ASP A 108 10.72 0.98 -8.35
CA ASP A 108 10.10 -0.23 -8.89
C ASP A 108 8.84 -0.63 -8.12
N GLN A 109 8.90 -0.58 -6.78
CA GLN A 109 7.73 -0.82 -5.92
C GLN A 109 6.62 0.20 -6.21
N SER A 110 6.99 1.47 -6.44
CA SER A 110 6.05 2.53 -6.75
C SER A 110 5.32 2.31 -8.08
N HIS A 111 6.04 1.89 -9.12
CA HIS A 111 5.40 1.48 -10.38
C HIS A 111 4.53 0.22 -10.19
N ALA A 112 4.99 -0.75 -9.42
CA ALA A 112 4.23 -1.97 -9.14
C ALA A 112 2.94 -1.73 -8.34
N ILE A 113 2.91 -0.73 -7.44
CA ILE A 113 1.68 -0.28 -6.75
C ILE A 113 0.68 0.29 -7.76
N LEU A 114 1.14 1.13 -8.69
CA LEU A 114 0.26 1.70 -9.73
C LEU A 114 -0.22 0.63 -10.72
N ASP A 115 0.65 -0.31 -11.09
CA ASP A 115 0.29 -1.47 -11.92
C ASP A 115 -0.79 -2.34 -11.23
N LEU A 116 -0.70 -2.55 -9.91
CA LEU A 116 -1.73 -3.24 -9.12
C LEU A 116 -3.06 -2.48 -9.17
N ILE A 117 -3.06 -1.16 -8.97
CA ILE A 117 -4.27 -0.34 -9.02
C ILE A 117 -4.95 -0.43 -10.38
N GLU A 118 -4.19 -0.46 -11.47
CA GLU A 118 -4.73 -0.65 -12.82
C GLU A 118 -5.25 -2.07 -13.04
N ALA A 119 -4.50 -3.09 -12.65
CA ALA A 119 -4.88 -4.48 -12.81
C ALA A 119 -6.12 -4.85 -11.99
N LYS A 120 -6.31 -4.19 -10.83
CA LYS A 120 -7.42 -4.40 -9.90
C LYS A 120 -8.34 -3.18 -9.82
N TRP A 121 -8.45 -2.44 -10.93
CA TRP A 121 -9.27 -1.23 -11.05
C TRP A 121 -10.72 -1.43 -10.61
N ALA A 122 -11.30 -2.58 -11.00
CA ALA A 122 -12.66 -2.97 -10.66
C ALA A 122 -12.91 -3.11 -9.15
N ASP A 123 -11.88 -3.45 -8.39
CA ASP A 123 -11.95 -3.66 -6.95
C ASP A 123 -11.53 -2.41 -6.19
N LEU A 124 -10.41 -1.79 -6.57
CA LEU A 124 -9.79 -0.68 -5.82
C LEU A 124 -10.40 0.68 -6.16
N VAL A 125 -10.74 0.92 -7.43
CA VAL A 125 -11.37 2.17 -7.88
C VAL A 125 -12.89 2.00 -7.99
N ALA A 126 -13.35 0.86 -8.48
CA ALA A 126 -14.77 0.52 -8.61
C ALA A 126 -15.57 1.63 -9.33
N ASP A 127 -16.82 1.89 -8.90
CA ASP A 127 -17.66 2.95 -9.46
C ASP A 127 -17.49 4.30 -8.72
N MET A 128 -16.60 4.37 -7.71
CA MET A 128 -16.20 5.60 -7.01
C MET A 128 -14.79 5.43 -6.40
N PRO A 129 -13.77 6.19 -6.85
CA PRO A 129 -12.46 6.16 -6.25
C PRO A 129 -12.49 6.73 -4.82
N LEU A 130 -11.68 6.23 -3.88
CA LEU A 130 -10.85 5.02 -3.91
C LEU A 130 -11.25 4.17 -2.70
N LYS A 131 -11.19 2.84 -2.81
CA LYS A 131 -11.34 1.97 -1.64
C LYS A 131 -10.32 2.34 -0.58
N ILE A 132 -10.74 2.50 0.68
CA ILE A 132 -9.81 2.79 1.77
C ILE A 132 -8.87 1.61 2.05
N CYS A 133 -9.42 0.41 1.97
CA CYS A 133 -8.69 -0.85 2.02
C CYS A 133 -9.39 -1.92 1.18
N TYR A 134 -8.73 -3.07 0.97
CA TYR A 134 -9.30 -4.23 0.30
C TYR A 134 -8.66 -5.55 0.81
N PRO A 135 -9.43 -6.63 0.98
CA PRO A 135 -10.91 -6.69 0.97
C PRO A 135 -11.54 -6.15 2.27
N ALA A 136 -12.87 -6.18 2.35
CA ALA A 136 -13.60 -6.02 3.60
C ALA A 136 -13.46 -7.28 4.47
N LEU A 137 -13.53 -7.08 5.79
CA LEU A 137 -13.75 -8.12 6.78
C LEU A 137 -15.22 -8.55 6.72
N GLU A 138 -15.47 -9.85 6.73
CA GLU A 138 -16.81 -10.44 6.64
C GLU A 138 -17.05 -11.47 7.76
N GLY A 139 -18.31 -11.72 8.12
CA GLY A 139 -18.69 -12.76 9.09
C GLY A 139 -17.96 -12.67 10.43
N GLN A 140 -17.38 -13.79 10.87
CA GLN A 140 -16.66 -13.87 12.15
C GLN A 140 -15.42 -12.96 12.20
N GLU A 141 -14.75 -12.74 11.06
CA GLU A 141 -13.58 -11.87 11.01
C GLU A 141 -13.98 -10.43 11.36
N TRP A 142 -15.09 -9.93 10.81
CA TRP A 142 -15.64 -8.63 11.18
C TRP A 142 -16.04 -8.60 12.67
N GLN A 143 -16.74 -9.63 13.17
CA GLN A 143 -17.18 -9.69 14.57
C GLN A 143 -16.00 -9.58 15.54
N ILE A 144 -14.94 -10.36 15.29
CA ILE A 144 -13.76 -10.43 16.16
C ILE A 144 -12.90 -9.17 16.04
N ILE A 145 -12.54 -8.75 14.82
CA ILE A 145 -11.57 -7.66 14.63
C ILE A 145 -12.19 -6.31 14.95
N THR A 146 -13.46 -6.10 14.61
CA THR A 146 -14.13 -4.81 14.83
C THR A 146 -14.89 -4.73 16.15
N GLY A 147 -15.09 -5.86 16.85
CA GLY A 147 -15.97 -5.92 18.00
C GLY A 147 -17.45 -5.71 17.63
N CYS A 148 -17.87 -6.21 16.46
CA CYS A 148 -19.19 -6.01 15.88
C CYS A 148 -19.56 -4.52 15.66
N ASP A 149 -18.62 -3.67 15.27
CA ASP A 149 -18.86 -2.24 15.06
C ASP A 149 -19.86 -2.00 13.90
N PRO A 150 -21.09 -1.52 14.20
CA PRO A 150 -22.17 -1.39 13.22
C PRO A 150 -21.97 -0.24 12.23
N LYS A 151 -20.97 0.63 12.44
CA LYS A 151 -20.63 1.68 11.47
C LYS A 151 -19.80 1.14 10.30
N ASN A 152 -19.07 0.05 10.54
CA ASN A 152 -18.22 -0.63 9.58
C ASN A 152 -18.95 -1.69 8.74
N THR A 153 -20.28 -1.64 8.75
CA THR A 153 -21.18 -2.43 7.90
C THR A 153 -22.30 -1.52 7.39
N TYR A 154 -22.99 -1.92 6.33
CA TYR A 154 -24.21 -1.23 5.90
C TYR A 154 -25.51 -1.92 6.34
N ASP A 155 -25.41 -3.10 6.97
CA ASP A 155 -26.49 -3.69 7.79
C ASP A 155 -26.01 -3.84 9.23
N SER A 156 -26.83 -3.39 10.17
CA SER A 156 -26.51 -3.31 11.61
C SER A 156 -26.92 -4.56 12.39
N TYR A 157 -27.60 -5.54 11.77
CA TYR A 157 -27.93 -6.78 12.45
C TYR A 157 -26.73 -7.75 12.41
N PRO A 158 -26.18 -8.20 13.56
CA PRO A 158 -24.92 -8.96 13.58
C PRO A 158 -24.92 -10.27 12.77
N ALA A 159 -26.09 -10.90 12.61
CA ALA A 159 -26.26 -12.11 11.80
C ALA A 159 -26.25 -11.85 10.28
N TYR A 160 -26.46 -10.59 9.87
CA TYR A 160 -26.56 -10.16 8.47
C TYR A 160 -25.65 -8.98 8.16
N ALA A 161 -24.61 -8.76 8.96
CA ALA A 161 -23.70 -7.62 8.84
C ALA A 161 -23.08 -7.54 7.43
N LEU A 162 -23.59 -6.61 6.61
CA LEU A 162 -23.13 -6.50 5.22
C LEU A 162 -21.82 -5.68 5.16
N PRO A 163 -20.74 -6.24 4.59
CA PRO A 163 -19.39 -5.65 4.57
C PRO A 163 -19.29 -4.45 3.61
N TRP A 164 -18.10 -3.91 3.36
CA TRP A 164 -17.87 -2.86 2.36
C TRP A 164 -18.48 -1.49 2.73
N SER A 165 -18.38 -1.10 4.00
CA SER A 165 -18.89 0.16 4.52
C SER A 165 -17.83 0.91 5.32
N TYR A 166 -17.84 2.23 5.22
CA TYR A 166 -16.99 3.12 6.03
C TYR A 166 -15.50 2.70 5.99
N HIS A 167 -14.88 2.38 7.14
CA HIS A 167 -13.47 1.94 7.18
C HIS A 167 -13.27 0.49 6.74
N ASN A 168 -14.33 -0.33 6.74
CA ASN A 168 -14.30 -1.71 6.26
C ASN A 168 -14.48 -1.77 4.74
N ALA A 169 -13.48 -1.29 4.01
CA ALA A 169 -13.44 -1.23 2.55
C ALA A 169 -14.57 -0.41 1.87
N GLY A 170 -15.00 0.67 2.53
CA GLY A 170 -15.75 1.74 1.87
C GLY A 170 -14.91 2.49 0.83
N SER A 171 -15.55 3.19 -0.09
CA SER A 171 -14.89 4.08 -1.06
C SER A 171 -14.92 5.53 -0.59
N TRP A 172 -13.76 6.17 -0.58
CA TRP A 172 -13.55 7.49 0.00
C TRP A 172 -13.06 8.49 -1.07
N PRO A 173 -13.92 9.42 -1.53
CA PRO A 173 -13.56 10.40 -2.57
C PRO A 173 -12.37 11.28 -2.21
N THR A 174 -12.15 11.53 -0.91
CA THR A 174 -10.99 12.29 -0.41
C THR A 174 -9.65 11.68 -0.82
N LEU A 175 -9.56 10.37 -1.08
CA LEU A 175 -8.31 9.70 -1.48
C LEU A 175 -7.86 10.00 -2.92
N LEU A 176 -8.70 10.69 -3.70
CA LEU A 176 -8.45 10.96 -5.12
C LEU A 176 -7.23 11.85 -5.33
N TRP A 177 -6.97 12.81 -4.44
CA TRP A 177 -5.83 13.70 -4.61
C TRP A 177 -4.50 13.01 -4.30
N GLN A 178 -4.43 12.12 -3.30
CA GLN A 178 -3.22 11.36 -3.01
C GLN A 178 -2.89 10.40 -4.16
N LEU A 179 -3.91 9.78 -4.76
CA LEU A 179 -3.73 8.99 -5.98
C LEU A 179 -3.15 9.87 -7.10
N THR A 180 -3.68 11.08 -7.25
CA THR A 180 -3.21 12.03 -8.26
C THR A 180 -1.74 12.43 -8.05
N VAL A 181 -1.32 12.75 -6.82
CA VAL A 181 0.08 13.08 -6.50
C VAL A 181 0.99 11.90 -6.79
N ALA A 182 0.61 10.69 -6.39
CA ALA A 182 1.39 9.47 -6.67
C ALA A 182 1.53 9.22 -8.18
N CYS A 183 0.46 9.41 -8.95
CA CYS A 183 0.46 9.28 -10.41
C CYS A 183 1.38 10.32 -11.07
N ILE A 184 1.31 11.59 -10.65
CA ILE A 184 2.19 12.65 -11.16
C ILE A 184 3.65 12.35 -10.85
N LYS A 185 3.96 11.95 -9.60
CA LYS A 185 5.32 11.59 -9.18
C LYS A 185 5.93 10.52 -10.09
N MET A 186 5.13 9.52 -10.44
CA MET A 186 5.59 8.39 -11.25
C MET A 186 5.45 8.62 -12.75
N ASN A 187 5.07 9.84 -13.18
CA ASN A 187 4.81 10.20 -14.58
C ASN A 187 3.77 9.30 -15.26
N ARG A 188 2.67 9.01 -14.54
CA ARG A 188 1.52 8.21 -14.98
C ARG A 188 0.17 8.92 -14.75
N PRO A 189 0.01 10.18 -15.22
CA PRO A 189 -1.20 10.98 -14.92
C PRO A 189 -2.50 10.37 -15.49
N GLU A 190 -2.43 9.51 -16.50
CA GLU A 190 -3.57 8.85 -17.13
C GLU A 190 -4.43 8.05 -16.15
N ILE A 191 -3.81 7.44 -15.14
CA ILE A 191 -4.47 6.70 -14.06
C ILE A 191 -5.36 7.65 -13.26
N ALA A 192 -4.82 8.80 -12.85
CA ALA A 192 -5.54 9.81 -12.08
C ALA A 192 -6.65 10.48 -12.92
N VAL A 193 -6.40 10.80 -14.19
CA VAL A 193 -7.43 11.32 -15.11
C VAL A 193 -8.63 10.37 -15.19
N LYS A 194 -8.37 9.07 -15.35
CA LYS A 194 -9.43 8.06 -15.41
C LYS A 194 -10.22 7.97 -14.09
N ALA A 195 -9.55 8.05 -12.93
CA ALA A 195 -10.21 8.04 -11.63
C ALA A 195 -11.07 9.30 -11.43
N VAL A 196 -10.55 10.48 -11.77
CA VAL A 196 -11.30 11.76 -11.72
C VAL A 196 -12.56 11.68 -12.59
N HIS A 197 -12.45 11.15 -13.81
CA HIS A 197 -13.61 10.98 -14.67
C HIS A 197 -14.69 10.06 -14.07
N ILE A 198 -14.31 9.03 -13.30
CA ILE A 198 -15.28 8.19 -12.57
C ILE A 198 -15.99 8.99 -11.48
N ALA A 199 -15.24 9.76 -10.68
CA ALA A 199 -15.83 10.59 -9.63
C ALA A 199 -16.79 11.65 -10.19
N GLU A 200 -16.42 12.31 -11.29
CA GLU A 200 -17.22 13.36 -11.96
C GLU A 200 -18.60 12.88 -12.43
N LYS A 201 -18.80 11.57 -12.64
CA LYS A 201 -20.10 11.02 -13.06
C LYS A 201 -21.21 11.24 -12.04
N ARG A 202 -20.89 11.26 -10.74
CA ARG A 202 -21.92 11.28 -9.69
C ARG A 202 -21.58 12.05 -8.41
N LEU A 203 -20.30 12.37 -8.14
CA LEU A 203 -19.90 12.96 -6.85
C LEU A 203 -20.64 14.28 -6.55
N SER A 204 -20.83 15.14 -7.56
CA SER A 204 -21.59 16.39 -7.42
C SER A 204 -23.10 16.16 -7.34
N GLN A 205 -23.64 15.25 -8.13
CA GLN A 205 -25.07 14.88 -8.15
C GLN A 205 -25.52 14.30 -6.80
N ASP A 206 -24.64 13.51 -6.18
CA ASP A 206 -24.83 12.91 -4.86
C ASP A 206 -24.59 13.90 -3.70
N LYS A 207 -24.35 15.19 -3.99
CA LYS A 207 -24.09 16.24 -3.00
C LYS A 207 -22.84 15.98 -2.14
N TRP A 208 -21.76 15.51 -2.76
CA TRP A 208 -20.44 15.35 -2.14
C TRP A 208 -20.44 14.52 -0.84
N PRO A 209 -20.83 13.24 -0.89
CA PRO A 209 -20.82 12.40 0.31
C PRO A 209 -19.42 12.22 0.89
N GLU A 210 -19.38 11.94 2.19
CA GLU A 210 -18.17 11.58 2.92
C GLU A 210 -17.54 10.28 2.40
N TYR A 211 -18.35 9.25 2.15
CA TYR A 211 -17.93 7.95 1.66
C TYR A 211 -19.07 7.21 0.93
N TYR A 212 -18.73 6.11 0.27
CA TYR A 212 -19.63 5.24 -0.49
C TYR A 212 -19.47 3.77 -0.06
N ASP A 213 -20.58 3.04 -0.03
CA ASP A 213 -20.66 1.65 0.44
C ASP A 213 -20.82 0.67 -0.72
N THR A 214 -20.77 -0.62 -0.38
CA THR A 214 -20.81 -1.81 -1.25
C THR A 214 -19.49 -2.09 -1.98
N LYS A 215 -19.29 -3.35 -2.38
CA LYS A 215 -18.09 -3.79 -3.11
C LYS A 215 -17.80 -2.91 -4.34
N ARG A 216 -18.84 -2.47 -5.05
CA ARG A 216 -18.73 -1.61 -6.24
C ARG A 216 -18.86 -0.10 -5.98
N ALA A 217 -19.01 0.32 -4.73
CA ALA A 217 -19.21 1.73 -4.35
C ALA A 217 -20.49 2.35 -4.92
N ARG A 218 -21.55 1.55 -5.07
CA ARG A 218 -22.79 1.98 -5.72
C ARG A 218 -23.69 2.82 -4.83
N PHE A 219 -23.65 2.61 -3.52
CA PHE A 219 -24.52 3.32 -2.58
C PHE A 219 -23.75 4.46 -1.93
N ILE A 220 -24.43 5.60 -1.73
CA ILE A 220 -23.94 6.61 -0.79
C ILE A 220 -23.81 5.94 0.58
N GLY A 221 -22.73 6.25 1.30
CA GLY A 221 -22.45 5.59 2.58
C GLY A 221 -23.62 5.69 3.56
N LYS A 222 -23.90 4.62 4.28
CA LYS A 222 -25.07 4.48 5.18
C LYS A 222 -25.25 5.66 6.13
N GLN A 223 -24.15 6.18 6.65
CA GLN A 223 -24.11 7.33 7.56
C GLN A 223 -23.25 8.47 6.99
N ALA A 224 -23.05 8.51 5.67
CA ALA A 224 -22.21 9.52 5.04
C ALA A 224 -22.84 10.90 5.20
N ARG A 225 -22.05 11.84 5.71
CA ARG A 225 -22.42 13.26 5.68
C ARG A 225 -22.31 13.78 4.24
N LEU A 226 -23.27 14.61 3.84
CA LEU A 226 -23.23 15.31 2.56
C LEU A 226 -22.44 16.61 2.69
N PHE A 227 -21.97 17.14 1.57
CA PHE A 227 -21.13 18.33 1.48
C PHE A 227 -19.87 18.23 2.33
N GLN A 228 -19.30 17.03 2.39
CA GLN A 228 -18.14 16.78 3.21
C GLN A 228 -16.92 17.50 2.62
N THR A 229 -16.33 18.41 3.40
CA THR A 229 -15.29 19.34 2.94
C THR A 229 -14.12 18.66 2.24
N TRP A 230 -13.62 17.55 2.79
CA TRP A 230 -12.48 16.84 2.20
C TRP A 230 -12.81 16.07 0.91
N SER A 231 -14.09 15.77 0.65
CA SER A 231 -14.52 15.10 -0.59
C SER A 231 -14.51 16.12 -1.72
N ILE A 232 -14.98 17.33 -1.42
CA ILE A 232 -14.91 18.49 -2.32
C ILE A 232 -13.45 18.88 -2.56
N ALA A 233 -12.68 19.09 -1.48
CA ALA A 233 -11.29 19.52 -1.57
C ALA A 233 -10.41 18.48 -2.27
N GLY A 234 -10.59 17.18 -1.98
CA GLY A 234 -9.82 16.13 -2.64
C GLY A 234 -10.08 16.06 -4.15
N TYR A 235 -11.32 16.26 -4.58
CA TYR A 235 -11.63 16.40 -6.00
C TYR A 235 -10.96 17.65 -6.62
N LEU A 236 -11.10 18.82 -5.98
CA LEU A 236 -10.53 20.07 -6.50
C LEU A 236 -9.00 20.01 -6.59
N VAL A 237 -8.33 19.51 -5.56
CA VAL A 237 -6.87 19.36 -5.55
C VAL A 237 -6.44 18.42 -6.67
N ALA A 238 -7.12 17.29 -6.87
CA ALA A 238 -6.83 16.39 -7.99
C ALA A 238 -6.91 17.11 -9.35
N LYS A 239 -7.97 17.88 -9.59
CA LYS A 239 -8.15 18.67 -10.83
C LYS A 239 -7.06 19.72 -11.02
N LEU A 240 -6.72 20.47 -9.97
CA LEU A 240 -5.71 21.52 -10.00
C LEU A 240 -4.31 20.94 -10.26
N LEU A 241 -3.97 19.80 -9.64
CA LEU A 241 -2.70 19.12 -9.85
C LEU A 241 -2.60 18.52 -11.26
N LEU A 242 -3.68 17.97 -11.81
CA LEU A 242 -3.70 17.49 -13.20
C LEU A 242 -3.53 18.64 -14.21
N ALA A 243 -4.08 19.83 -13.91
CA ALA A 243 -3.91 21.01 -14.76
C ALA A 243 -2.50 21.62 -14.65
N ASN A 244 -1.86 21.53 -13.49
CA ASN A 244 -0.49 21.99 -13.26
C ASN A 244 0.32 20.96 -12.44
N PRO A 245 0.90 19.94 -13.09
CA PRO A 245 1.65 18.88 -12.40
C PRO A 245 2.84 19.39 -11.57
N ASN A 246 3.43 20.53 -11.95
CA ASN A 246 4.54 21.14 -11.20
C ASN A 246 4.15 21.54 -9.78
N ALA A 247 2.86 21.83 -9.52
CA ALA A 247 2.38 22.12 -8.18
C ALA A 247 2.49 20.92 -7.23
N ALA A 248 2.55 19.69 -7.73
CA ALA A 248 2.72 18.50 -6.90
C ALA A 248 4.11 18.41 -6.24
N GLN A 249 5.11 19.16 -6.73
CA GLN A 249 6.48 19.11 -6.21
C GLN A 249 6.58 19.48 -4.73
N MET A 250 5.67 20.31 -4.21
CA MET A 250 5.63 20.66 -2.78
C MET A 250 5.23 19.49 -1.87
N LEU A 251 4.66 18.42 -2.45
CA LEU A 251 4.16 17.24 -1.74
C LEU A 251 5.06 16.02 -1.91
N ILE A 252 5.95 16.04 -2.91
CA ILE A 252 6.73 14.88 -3.34
C ILE A 252 8.15 14.96 -2.78
N SER A 253 8.63 13.84 -2.25
CA SER A 253 10.05 13.65 -1.90
C SER A 253 10.72 12.70 -2.87
N ALA A 254 11.97 12.98 -3.26
CA ALA A 254 12.77 12.01 -4.02
C ALA A 254 13.10 10.77 -3.16
N GLU A 255 13.42 9.65 -3.81
CA GLU A 255 14.02 8.52 -3.11
C GLU A 255 15.41 8.93 -2.61
N ASP A 256 15.70 8.67 -1.34
CA ASP A 256 16.95 9.08 -0.69
C ASP A 256 18.15 8.30 -1.28
N SER A 257 19.09 9.02 -1.88
CA SER A 257 20.29 8.45 -2.49
C SER A 257 21.20 7.74 -1.49
N GLU A 258 21.27 8.22 -0.24
CA GLU A 258 22.05 7.57 0.81
C GLU A 258 21.43 6.22 1.18
N LEU A 259 20.09 6.14 1.24
CA LEU A 259 19.38 4.86 1.42
C LEU A 259 19.65 3.90 0.26
N VAL A 260 19.54 4.38 -0.99
CA VAL A 260 19.81 3.56 -2.17
C VAL A 260 21.24 3.02 -2.15
N ASN A 261 22.21 3.85 -1.80
CA ASN A 261 23.62 3.46 -1.69
C ASN A 261 23.83 2.47 -0.54
N ALA A 262 23.27 2.72 0.65
CA ALA A 262 23.35 1.83 1.80
C ALA A 262 22.78 0.44 1.47
N PHE A 263 21.61 0.38 0.82
CA PHE A 263 21.02 -0.90 0.40
C PHE A 263 21.84 -1.60 -0.67
N SER A 264 22.40 -0.87 -1.64
CA SER A 264 23.29 -1.43 -2.65
C SER A 264 24.54 -2.07 -2.02
N CYS A 265 25.11 -1.42 -1.00
CA CYS A 265 26.25 -1.94 -0.23
C CYS A 265 25.87 -3.16 0.61
N ILE A 266 24.74 -3.15 1.32
CA ILE A 266 24.27 -4.28 2.14
C ILE A 266 23.97 -5.50 1.25
N ILE A 267 23.32 -5.31 0.10
CA ILE A 267 23.03 -6.37 -0.87
C ILE A 267 24.32 -6.89 -1.51
N GLY A 268 25.29 -6.01 -1.78
CA GLY A 268 26.62 -6.37 -2.31
C GLY A 268 27.52 -7.10 -1.30
N ALA A 269 27.38 -6.80 -0.01
CA ALA A 269 28.10 -7.45 1.09
C ALA A 269 27.52 -8.81 1.48
N ASN A 270 26.33 -9.16 0.98
CA ASN A 270 25.67 -10.42 1.28
C ASN A 270 26.50 -11.62 0.76
N PRO A 271 27.01 -12.53 1.62
CA PRO A 271 27.93 -13.61 1.23
C PRO A 271 27.36 -14.56 0.17
N ARG A 272 26.03 -14.61 0.05
CA ARG A 272 25.31 -15.45 -0.90
C ARG A 272 25.54 -15.06 -2.37
N ARG A 273 25.85 -13.79 -2.69
CA ARG A 273 26.16 -13.37 -4.07
C ARG A 273 27.63 -13.58 -4.47
N LYS A 274 28.56 -13.68 -3.50
CA LYS A 274 29.95 -14.10 -3.79
C LYS A 274 30.07 -15.59 -4.16
N ARG A 275 29.00 -16.37 -4.04
CA ARG A 275 28.88 -17.72 -4.61
C ARG A 275 28.22 -17.67 -6.01
N GLY A 276 28.76 -16.85 -6.91
CA GLY A 276 28.54 -17.03 -8.34
C GLY A 276 29.22 -18.32 -8.80
N GLN A 277 28.56 -19.07 -9.70
CA GLN A 277 29.03 -20.31 -10.32
C GLN A 277 30.55 -20.31 -10.54
N LYS A 278 31.28 -21.19 -9.83
CA LYS A 278 32.59 -21.62 -10.32
C LYS A 278 32.32 -22.30 -11.66
N SER A 279 32.79 -21.69 -12.75
CA SER A 279 32.88 -22.35 -14.04
C SER A 279 33.57 -23.69 -13.82
N LEU A 280 32.84 -24.79 -14.05
CA LEU A 280 33.45 -26.10 -14.18
C LEU A 280 34.42 -26.00 -15.36
N LYS A 281 35.72 -25.91 -15.07
CA LYS A 281 36.76 -26.12 -16.06
C LYS A 281 36.52 -27.53 -16.63
N LYS A 282 36.05 -27.61 -17.87
CA LYS A 282 36.13 -28.84 -18.65
C LYS A 282 37.63 -29.12 -18.85
N THR A 283 38.17 -30.01 -18.04
CA THR A 283 39.44 -30.67 -18.33
C THR A 283 39.18 -31.64 -19.46
N PHE A 284 39.62 -31.28 -20.66
CA PHE A 284 39.85 -32.24 -21.73
C PHE A 284 40.97 -33.18 -21.29
N ILE A 285 40.71 -34.48 -21.32
CA ILE A 285 41.72 -35.52 -21.42
C ILE A 285 41.27 -36.42 -22.58
N VAL A 286 42.25 -36.74 -23.43
CA VAL A 286 42.20 -37.46 -24.72
C VAL A 286 41.33 -38.72 -24.67
#